data_AF-A0A925XKF9-F1
#
_entry.id   AF-A0A925XKF9-F1
#
_cell.length_a   1.000
_cell.length_b   1.000
_cell.length_c   1.000
_cell.angle_alpha   90.00
_cell.angle_beta   90.00
_cell.angle_gamma   90.00
#
_symmetry.space_group_name_H-M   'P 1'
#
loop_
_entity.id
_entity.type
_entity.pdbx_description
1 polymer ?
#
loop_
_entity_poly.entity_id
_entity_poly.type
_entity_poly.pdbx_seq_one_letter_code
_entity_poly.pdbx_strand_id
1 'polypeptide(L)'
;MKTTVESAPIPIAFCITELDRGGAERALSQLVLGLNRDEWLPRVYCLGPRGHFADVIEAGGVTVECFGGSGVMSLPRVLLRLTQALRRFRPAVLQTFLFHANIAGRFAGRLARVPRIVSGIRVADRRSRWYGRIDRWTNGLVDHNVCVSQG
;
A
#
# COMPACT_ATOMS: atom_id res chain seq x y z
N MET A 1 13.13 17.80 -32.15
CA MET A 1 11.78 18.23 -31.71
C MET A 1 11.01 16.97 -31.36
N LYS A 2 10.99 16.53 -30.09
CA LYS A 2 10.24 15.35 -29.63
C LYS A 2 8.91 15.85 -29.08
N THR A 3 7.82 15.47 -29.72
CA THR A 3 6.45 15.70 -29.24
C THR A 3 6.25 14.86 -27.98
N THR A 4 6.45 15.44 -26.80
CA THR A 4 6.02 14.83 -25.54
C THR A 4 4.51 14.95 -25.49
N VAL A 5 3.82 13.85 -25.76
CA VAL A 5 2.42 13.71 -25.38
C VAL A 5 2.42 13.78 -23.85
N GLU A 6 1.96 14.90 -23.30
CA GLU A 6 1.87 15.15 -21.86
C GLU A 6 0.74 14.26 -21.32
N SER A 7 1.07 12.99 -21.08
CA SER A 7 0.14 12.02 -20.53
C SER A 7 -0.09 12.31 -19.06
N ALA A 8 -1.35 12.28 -18.63
CA ALA A 8 -1.70 12.50 -17.22
C ALA A 8 -0.91 11.53 -16.30
N PRO A 9 -0.48 11.97 -15.10
CA PRO A 9 0.27 11.15 -14.17
C PRO A 9 -0.47 9.86 -13.81
N ILE A 10 0.26 8.75 -13.69
CA ILE A 10 -0.28 7.42 -13.45
C ILE A 10 -0.70 7.29 -11.98
N PRO A 11 -1.96 6.97 -11.66
CA PRO A 11 -2.42 6.79 -10.29
C PRO A 11 -1.79 5.55 -9.63
N ILE A 12 -1.14 5.74 -8.48
CA ILE A 12 -0.52 4.66 -7.68
C ILE A 12 -0.99 4.73 -6.22
N ALA A 13 -1.47 3.61 -5.70
CA ALA A 13 -1.94 3.50 -4.33
C ALA A 13 -0.89 2.80 -3.46
N PHE A 14 -0.68 3.33 -2.27
CA PHE A 14 0.14 2.73 -1.21
C PHE A 14 -0.75 2.35 -0.05
N CYS A 15 -0.61 1.16 0.50
CA CYS A 15 -1.37 0.72 1.67
C CYS A 15 -0.44 0.22 2.77
N ILE A 16 -0.59 0.75 3.99
CA ILE A 16 0.21 0.39 5.15
C ILE A 16 -0.68 0.13 6.37
N THR A 17 -0.19 -0.67 7.31
CA THR A 17 -0.95 -1.05 8.51
C THR A 17 -1.12 0.14 9.46
N GLU A 18 -0.03 0.85 9.75
CA GLU A 18 0.02 1.99 10.66
C GLU A 18 1.07 3.00 10.18
N LEU A 19 0.94 4.26 10.63
CA LEU A 19 1.80 5.39 10.25
C LEU A 19 2.35 6.12 11.49
N ASP A 20 2.61 5.40 12.58
CA ASP A 20 3.01 6.01 13.85
C ASP A 20 4.53 6.24 13.92
N ARG A 21 5.32 5.23 14.34
CA ARG A 21 6.80 5.32 14.37
C ARG A 21 7.45 3.95 14.12
N GLY A 22 8.20 3.84 13.02
CA GLY A 22 8.96 2.64 12.68
C GLY A 22 9.75 2.78 11.37
N GLY A 23 10.50 1.73 11.03
CA GLY A 23 11.34 1.72 9.83
C GLY A 23 10.56 1.60 8.52
N ALA A 24 9.41 0.93 8.53
CA ALA A 24 8.60 0.72 7.33
C ALA A 24 7.86 1.99 6.91
N GLU A 25 7.37 2.75 7.89
CA GLU A 25 6.67 4.02 7.77
C GLU A 25 7.62 5.07 7.20
N ARG A 26 8.83 5.20 7.77
CA ARG A 26 9.87 6.09 7.25
C ARG A 26 10.23 5.76 5.80
N ALA A 27 10.41 4.48 5.49
CA ALA A 27 10.73 4.05 4.13
C ALA A 27 9.57 4.29 3.15
N LEU A 28 8.32 4.14 3.59
CA LEU A 28 7.15 4.50 2.79
C LEU A 28 7.09 6.02 2.54
N SER A 29 7.25 6.83 3.58
CA SER A 29 7.24 8.29 3.45
C SER A 29 8.32 8.78 2.48
N GLN A 30 9.55 8.28 2.60
CA GLN A 30 10.63 8.63 1.67
C GLN A 30 10.32 8.22 0.23
N LEU A 31 9.77 7.02 0.02
CA LEU A 31 9.38 6.54 -1.31
C LEU A 31 8.29 7.42 -1.91
N VAL A 32 7.20 7.65 -1.18
CA VAL A 32 6.04 8.40 -1.65
C VAL A 32 6.38 9.87 -1.92
N LEU A 33 7.21 10.48 -1.07
CA LEU A 33 7.66 11.86 -1.23
C LEU A 33 8.71 12.03 -2.35
N GLY A 34 9.48 10.99 -2.66
CA GLY A 34 10.48 11.00 -3.73
C GLY A 34 9.97 10.65 -5.13
N LEU A 35 8.70 10.26 -5.27
CA LEU A 35 8.11 9.96 -6.60
C LEU A 35 8.01 11.22 -7.46
N ASN A 36 8.42 11.09 -8.73
CA ASN A 36 8.19 12.12 -9.75
C ASN A 36 6.68 12.36 -9.92
N ARG A 37 6.20 13.57 -9.59
CA ARG A 37 4.79 13.94 -9.62
C ARG A 37 4.24 14.15 -11.04
N ASP A 38 5.13 14.39 -12.00
CA ASP A 38 4.75 14.53 -13.41
C ASP A 38 4.43 13.16 -14.03
N GLU A 39 5.01 12.09 -13.48
CA GLU A 39 4.77 10.71 -13.91
C GLU A 39 3.76 9.96 -13.04
N TRP A 40 3.73 10.24 -11.74
CA TRP A 40 2.98 9.48 -10.75
C TRP A 40 2.07 10.35 -9.91
N LEU A 41 0.83 9.91 -9.74
CA LEU A 41 -0.13 10.46 -8.78
C LEU A 41 -0.28 9.49 -7.60
N PRO A 42 0.50 9.66 -6.51
CA PRO A 42 0.39 8.76 -5.38
C PRO A 42 -0.74 9.11 -4.42
N ARG A 43 -1.24 8.07 -3.77
CA ARG A 43 -2.16 8.17 -2.63
C ARG A 43 -1.82 7.11 -1.60
N VAL A 44 -1.90 7.46 -0.32
CA VAL A 44 -1.59 6.55 0.79
C VAL A 44 -2.86 6.20 1.57
N TYR A 45 -2.99 4.93 1.91
CA TYR A 45 -4.08 4.37 2.70
C TYR A 45 -3.51 3.69 3.94
N CYS A 46 -3.90 4.16 5.12
CA CYS A 46 -3.54 3.57 6.40
C CYS A 46 -4.73 2.77 6.96
N LEU A 47 -4.51 1.50 7.31
CA LEU A 47 -5.55 0.67 7.90
C LEU A 47 -5.91 1.13 9.31
N GLY A 48 -4.89 1.50 10.08
CA GLY A 48 -4.99 1.93 11.47
C GLY A 48 -5.44 3.38 11.67
N PRO A 49 -5.34 3.89 12.91
CA PRO A 49 -5.52 5.31 13.18
C PRO A 49 -4.47 6.16 12.49
N ARG A 50 -4.74 7.46 12.40
CA ARG A 50 -3.80 8.44 11.88
C ARG A 50 -2.59 8.52 12.82
N GLY A 51 -1.38 8.51 12.26
CA GLY A 51 -0.12 8.63 12.99
C GLY A 51 0.77 9.72 12.40
N HIS A 52 1.91 9.98 13.04
CA HIS A 52 2.83 11.07 12.70
C HIS A 52 3.22 11.12 11.21
N PHE A 53 3.50 9.97 10.58
CA PHE A 53 3.91 9.95 9.18
C PHE A 53 2.77 10.27 8.20
N ALA A 54 1.51 10.18 8.63
CA ALA A 54 0.38 10.66 7.82
C ALA A 54 0.46 12.18 7.62
N ASP A 55 0.75 12.93 8.68
CA ASP A 55 0.89 14.39 8.62
C ASP A 55 2.10 14.80 7.77
N VAL A 56 3.22 14.08 7.90
CA VAL A 56 4.43 14.32 7.10
C VAL A 56 4.17 14.10 5.61
N ILE A 57 3.47 13.03 5.25
CA ILE A 57 3.15 12.71 3.85
C ILE A 57 2.17 13.73 3.26
N GLU A 58 1.14 14.14 4.02
CA GLU A 58 0.20 15.17 3.58
C GLU A 58 0.85 16.54 3.41
N ALA A 59 1.74 16.93 4.31
CA ALA A 59 2.51 18.18 4.19
C ALA A 59 3.38 18.18 2.91
N GLY A 60 3.82 17.02 2.43
CA GLY A 60 4.50 16.84 1.16
C GLY A 60 3.59 16.72 -0.07
N GLY A 61 2.31 17.09 0.07
CA GLY A 61 1.35 17.18 -1.04
C GLY A 61 0.72 15.86 -1.47
N VAL A 62 0.83 14.79 -0.66
CA VAL A 62 0.21 13.49 -0.98
C VAL A 62 -0.99 13.24 -0.09
N THR A 63 -2.11 12.91 -0.71
CA THR A 63 -3.32 12.55 0.04
C THR A 63 -3.11 11.27 0.85
N VAL A 64 -3.41 11.33 2.15
CA VAL A 64 -3.43 10.18 3.05
C VAL A 64 -4.86 9.96 3.56
N GLU A 65 -5.34 8.72 3.53
CA GLU A 65 -6.63 8.35 4.13
C GLU A 65 -6.40 7.24 5.17
N CYS A 66 -6.80 7.51 6.42
CA CYS A 66 -6.68 6.56 7.53
C CYS A 66 -8.06 6.02 7.93
N PHE A 67 -8.20 4.70 8.07
CA PHE A 67 -9.49 4.06 8.34
C PHE A 67 -9.80 3.85 9.82
N GLY A 68 -8.84 4.08 10.72
CA GLY A 68 -9.04 3.99 12.17
C GLY A 68 -9.32 2.56 12.65
N GLY A 69 -8.74 1.56 11.99
CA GLY A 69 -8.83 0.16 12.42
C GLY A 69 -8.12 -0.04 13.75
N SER A 70 -8.80 -0.68 14.70
CA SER A 70 -8.23 -1.15 15.96
C SER A 70 -8.64 -2.61 16.18
N GLY A 71 -7.68 -3.51 16.07
CA GLY A 71 -7.88 -4.95 16.23
C GLY A 71 -8.72 -5.63 15.14
N VAL A 72 -8.92 -6.94 15.30
CA VAL A 72 -9.52 -7.83 14.28
C VAL A 72 -11.00 -7.53 13.98
N MET A 73 -11.76 -7.01 14.96
CA MET A 73 -13.18 -6.69 14.78
C MET A 73 -13.40 -5.53 13.80
N SER A 74 -12.40 -4.67 13.61
CA SER A 74 -12.47 -3.56 12.67
C SER A 74 -12.18 -3.97 11.22
N LEU A 75 -11.63 -5.18 10.99
CA LEU A 75 -11.16 -5.63 9.68
C LEU A 75 -12.23 -5.58 8.58
N PRO A 76 -13.47 -6.05 8.77
CA PRO A 76 -14.47 -6.03 7.69
C PRO A 76 -14.80 -4.60 7.24
N ARG A 77 -14.95 -3.68 8.20
CA ARG A 77 -15.21 -2.26 7.94
C ARG A 77 -14.02 -1.61 7.21
N VAL A 78 -12.81 -1.85 7.69
CA VAL A 78 -11.58 -1.31 7.09
C VAL A 78 -11.41 -1.84 5.66
N LEU A 79 -11.66 -3.13 5.42
CA LEU A 79 -11.59 -3.73 4.09
C LEU A 79 -12.61 -3.12 3.13
N LEU A 80 -13.85 -2.90 3.58
CA LEU A 80 -14.90 -2.26 2.78
C LEU A 80 -14.49 -0.84 2.39
N ARG A 81 -14.01 -0.04 3.35
CA ARG A 81 -13.57 1.35 3.10
C ARG A 81 -12.37 1.40 2.16
N LEU A 82 -11.38 0.55 2.36
CA LEU A 82 -10.24 0.44 1.44
C LEU A 82 -10.68 0.07 0.03
N THR A 83 -11.59 -0.90 -0.11
CA THR A 83 -12.14 -1.31 -1.42
C THR A 83 -12.85 -0.16 -2.12
N GLN A 84 -13.69 0.59 -1.39
CA GLN A 84 -14.40 1.75 -1.93
C GLN A 84 -13.42 2.86 -2.36
N ALA A 85 -12.42 3.14 -1.53
CA ALA A 85 -11.41 4.15 -1.81
C ALA A 85 -10.59 3.79 -3.06
N LEU A 86 -10.18 2.52 -3.20
CA LEU A 86 -9.48 2.02 -4.38
C LEU A 86 -10.36 2.07 -5.64
N ARG A 87 -11.65 1.73 -5.55
CA ARG A 87 -12.59 1.83 -6.69
C ARG A 87 -12.79 3.28 -7.16
N ARG A 88 -12.80 4.23 -6.21
CA ARG A 88 -12.92 5.66 -6.50
C ARG A 88 -11.64 6.20 -7.14
N PHE A 89 -10.49 5.80 -6.61
CA PHE A 89 -9.19 6.31 -7.07
C PHE A 89 -8.72 5.64 -8.37
N ARG A 90 -9.11 4.38 -8.62
CA ARG A 90 -8.72 3.58 -9.79
C ARG A 90 -7.19 3.54 -10.01
N PRO A 91 -6.40 3.09 -9.02
CA PRO A 91 -4.97 3.01 -9.18
C PRO A 91 -4.59 1.98 -10.27
N ALA A 92 -3.54 2.29 -11.04
CA ALA A 92 -2.91 1.32 -11.93
C ALA A 92 -2.13 0.26 -11.13
N VAL A 93 -1.54 0.68 -10.00
CA VAL A 93 -0.75 -0.17 -9.11
C VAL A 93 -1.16 0.07 -7.66
N LEU A 94 -1.37 -1.00 -6.90
CA LEU A 94 -1.48 -0.98 -5.44
C LEU A 94 -0.23 -1.62 -4.84
N GLN A 95 0.55 -0.86 -4.08
CA GLN A 95 1.68 -1.35 -3.32
C GLN A 95 1.33 -1.45 -1.83
N THR A 96 1.52 -2.63 -1.24
CA THR A 96 1.19 -2.88 0.18
C THR A 96 2.45 -3.04 1.05
N PHE A 97 2.38 -2.60 2.30
CA PHE A 97 3.49 -2.57 3.25
C PHE A 97 3.07 -3.15 4.59
N LEU A 98 3.85 -4.10 5.11
CA LEU A 98 3.57 -4.88 6.33
C LEU A 98 2.50 -5.97 6.12
N PHE A 99 2.52 -6.98 7.00
CA PHE A 99 1.73 -8.20 6.84
C PHE A 99 0.21 -7.96 6.75
N HIS A 100 -0.35 -7.15 7.65
CA HIS A 100 -1.80 -6.90 7.66
C HIS A 100 -2.26 -6.12 6.42
N ALA A 101 -1.47 -5.14 5.97
CA ALA A 101 -1.75 -4.43 4.71
C ALA A 101 -1.58 -5.32 3.49
N ASN A 102 -0.67 -6.29 3.49
CA ASN A 102 -0.53 -7.25 2.41
C ASN A 102 -1.81 -8.08 2.27
N ILE A 103 -2.37 -8.59 3.38
CA ILE A 103 -3.63 -9.35 3.34
C ILE A 103 -4.77 -8.44 2.90
N ALA A 104 -5.02 -7.35 3.62
CA ALA A 104 -6.15 -6.47 3.35
C ALA A 104 -6.07 -5.86 1.94
N GLY A 105 -4.89 -5.44 1.49
CA GLY A 105 -4.67 -4.86 0.18
C GLY A 105 -4.80 -5.88 -0.96
N ARG A 106 -4.40 -7.15 -0.77
CA ARG A 106 -4.68 -8.21 -1.76
C ARG A 106 -6.17 -8.40 -1.97
N PHE A 107 -6.95 -8.50 -0.88
CA PHE A 107 -8.41 -8.64 -0.97
C PHE A 107 -9.07 -7.38 -1.54
N ALA A 108 -8.79 -6.21 -0.98
CA ALA A 108 -9.39 -4.95 -1.40
C ALA A 108 -9.02 -4.59 -2.84
N GLY A 109 -7.75 -4.78 -3.23
CA GLY A 109 -7.27 -4.55 -4.59
C GLY A 109 -7.97 -5.45 -5.60
N ARG A 110 -8.14 -6.74 -5.29
CA ARG A 110 -8.93 -7.69 -6.11
C ARG A 110 -10.39 -7.25 -6.24
N LEU A 111 -11.05 -6.95 -5.12
CA LEU A 111 -12.43 -6.48 -5.10
C LEU A 111 -12.61 -5.14 -5.84
N ALA A 112 -11.59 -4.29 -5.83
CA ALA A 112 -11.55 -3.03 -6.54
C ALA A 112 -11.10 -3.15 -8.00
N ARG A 113 -10.69 -4.34 -8.46
CA ARG A 113 -10.14 -4.61 -9.80
C ARG A 113 -8.90 -3.76 -10.12
N VAL A 114 -8.03 -3.58 -9.13
CA VAL A 114 -6.72 -2.94 -9.36
C VAL A 114 -5.90 -3.84 -10.29
N PRO A 115 -5.37 -3.33 -11.42
CA PRO A 115 -4.69 -4.15 -12.42
C PRO A 115 -3.44 -4.85 -11.88
N ARG A 116 -2.66 -4.16 -11.05
CA ARG A 116 -1.39 -4.65 -10.49
C ARG A 116 -1.37 -4.48 -8.98
N ILE A 117 -1.11 -5.56 -8.25
CA ILE A 117 -0.98 -5.55 -6.79
C ILE A 117 0.41 -6.07 -6.42
N VAL A 118 1.21 -5.23 -5.76
CA VAL A 118 2.59 -5.50 -5.36
C VAL A 118 2.67 -5.53 -3.85
N SER A 119 3.08 -6.65 -3.27
CA SER A 119 3.27 -6.76 -1.81
C SER A 119 4.73 -6.58 -1.43
N GLY A 120 5.02 -5.56 -0.63
CA GLY A 120 6.34 -5.32 -0.05
C GLY A 120 6.52 -6.12 1.24
N ILE A 121 7.45 -7.07 1.24
CA ILE A 121 7.88 -7.79 2.45
C ILE A 121 9.12 -7.07 2.97
N ARG A 122 8.95 -6.15 3.92
CA ARG A 122 10.04 -5.35 4.52
C ARG A 122 10.34 -5.68 5.98
N VAL A 123 9.62 -6.61 6.57
CA VAL A 123 9.96 -7.24 7.85
C VAL A 123 10.12 -8.73 7.58
N ALA A 124 11.35 -9.24 7.70
CA ALA A 124 11.59 -10.67 7.88
C ALA A 124 11.05 -11.04 9.26
N ASP A 125 9.72 -11.23 9.36
CA ASP A 125 9.14 -11.72 10.60
C ASP A 125 9.56 -13.18 10.74
N ARG A 126 10.60 -13.40 11.53
CA ARG A 126 11.18 -14.71 11.88
C ARG A 126 10.25 -15.47 12.84
N ARG A 127 8.92 -15.38 12.67
CA ARG A 127 7.93 -16.13 13.45
C ARG A 127 6.97 -16.88 12.53
N SER A 128 7.37 -18.13 12.30
CA SER A 128 6.52 -19.32 12.23
C SER A 128 6.19 -19.93 10.86
N ARG A 129 6.43 -21.25 10.77
CA ARG A 129 6.44 -22.09 9.54
C ARG A 129 5.09 -22.19 8.80
N TRP A 130 4.01 -21.67 9.37
CA TRP A 130 2.67 -21.64 8.77
C TRP A 130 2.41 -20.40 7.90
N TYR A 131 3.17 -19.30 8.10
CA TYR A 131 3.08 -18.08 7.27
C TYR A 131 3.47 -18.33 5.82
N GLY A 132 4.53 -19.11 5.57
CA GLY A 132 4.97 -19.45 4.22
C GLY A 132 3.98 -20.33 3.46
N ARG A 133 3.04 -21.00 4.14
CA ARG A 133 2.05 -21.87 3.49
C ARG A 133 0.85 -21.06 2.96
N ILE A 134 0.42 -20.03 3.69
CA ILE A 134 -0.61 -19.08 3.24
C ILE A 134 -0.08 -18.15 2.14
N ASP A 135 1.17 -17.70 2.29
CA ASP A 135 1.81 -16.88 1.25
C ASP A 135 2.00 -17.70 -0.05
N ARG A 136 2.41 -18.97 0.06
CA ARG A 136 2.48 -19.89 -1.09
C ARG A 136 1.12 -20.15 -1.74
N TRP A 137 0.03 -20.16 -0.97
CA TRP A 137 -1.32 -20.38 -1.51
C TRP A 137 -1.90 -19.12 -2.17
N THR A 138 -1.42 -17.92 -1.80
CA THR A 138 -1.85 -16.64 -2.38
C THR A 138 -0.86 -16.06 -3.39
N ASN A 139 0.29 -16.70 -3.61
CA ASN A 139 1.29 -16.31 -4.60
C ASN A 139 0.77 -16.32 -6.05
N GLY A 140 -0.25 -17.11 -6.36
CA GLY A 140 -0.93 -17.05 -7.66
C GLY A 140 -1.72 -15.75 -7.89
N LEU A 141 -1.74 -14.84 -6.91
CA LEU A 141 -2.51 -13.59 -6.94
C LEU A 141 -1.63 -12.34 -6.94
N VAL A 142 -0.30 -12.51 -7.09
CA VAL A 142 0.70 -11.44 -7.04
C VAL A 142 1.53 -11.46 -8.32
N ASP A 143 1.66 -10.32 -9.00
CA ASP A 143 2.48 -10.20 -10.21
C ASP A 143 3.98 -10.09 -9.87
N HIS A 144 4.35 -9.39 -8.80
CA HIS A 144 5.75 -9.22 -8.37
C HIS A 144 5.91 -9.05 -6.86
N ASN A 145 6.96 -9.65 -6.30
CA ASN A 145 7.42 -9.45 -4.92
C ASN A 145 8.73 -8.64 -4.95
N VAL A 146 8.81 -7.53 -4.21
CA VAL A 146 10.04 -6.73 -4.09
C VAL A 146 10.63 -6.92 -2.69
N CYS A 147 11.80 -7.56 -2.61
CA CYS A 147 12.56 -7.80 -1.38
C CYS A 147 13.70 -6.76 -1.24
N VAL A 148 13.96 -6.32 -0.01
CA VAL A 148 15.04 -5.35 0.31
C VAL A 148 16.29 -5.99 0.94
N SER A 149 16.28 -7.31 1.16
CA SER A 149 17.45 -8.09 1.58
C SER A 149 17.40 -9.48 0.98
N GLN A 150 18.54 -10.01 0.54
CA GLN A 150 18.71 -11.44 0.30
C GLN A 150 18.80 -12.15 1.65
N GLY A 151 17.98 -13.18 1.84
CA GLY A 151 18.06 -14.11 2.96
C GLY A 151 18.31 -15.51 2.44
#